data_AF-A0A7D9LDV2-F1
#
_entry.id   AF-A0A7D9LDV2-F1
#
_cell.length_a   1.000
_cell.length_b   1.000
_cell.length_c   1.000
_cell.angle_alpha   90.00
_cell.angle_beta   90.00
_cell.angle_gamma   90.00
#
_symmetry.space_group_name_H-M   'P 1'
#
loop_
_entity.id
_entity.type
_entity.pdbx_description
1 polymer ?
#
loop_
_entity_poly.entity_id
_entity_poly.type
_entity_poly.pdbx_seq_one_letter_code
_entity_poly.pdbx_strand_id
1 'polypeptide(L)'
;MSYEKLRKIAIYGAVASISGAFILHHKTQANLAAGGYYQLTTEAVKQHQQTNDILGSPLRFAYMNLGRRDIRITKDQAQIVVPIRGSKRSGNVYSKSSKRNDRCI
;
A
#
# COMPACT_ATOMS: atom_id res chain seq x y z
N MET A 1 -4.97 -7.36 -46.30
CA MET A 1 -4.54 -6.45 -45.21
C MET A 1 -3.16 -6.88 -44.74
N SER A 2 -2.17 -5.99 -44.78
CA SER A 2 -0.75 -6.35 -44.60
C SER A 2 -0.40 -6.65 -43.13
N TYR A 3 0.11 -7.86 -42.87
CA TYR A 3 0.53 -8.40 -41.57
C TYR A 3 1.42 -7.45 -40.75
N GLU A 4 2.26 -6.65 -41.43
CA GLU A 4 3.13 -5.66 -40.80
C GLU A 4 2.38 -4.56 -40.03
N LYS A 5 1.19 -4.15 -40.50
CA LYS A 5 0.38 -3.15 -39.80
C LYS A 5 -0.20 -3.72 -38.50
N LEU A 6 -0.64 -4.97 -38.55
CA LEU A 6 -1.19 -5.67 -37.38
C LEU A 6 -0.12 -5.88 -36.31
N ARG A 7 1.09 -6.28 -36.71
CA ARG A 7 2.24 -6.43 -35.80
C ARG A 7 2.58 -5.11 -35.10
N LYS A 8 2.63 -4.00 -35.84
CA LYS A 8 2.90 -2.68 -35.25
C LYS A 8 1.84 -2.28 -34.23
N ILE A 9 0.55 -2.42 -34.57
CA ILE A 9 -0.56 -2.11 -33.66
C ILE A 9 -0.49 -2.98 -32.40
N ALA A 10 -0.18 -4.28 -32.54
CA ALA A 10 -0.03 -5.18 -31.41
C ALA A 10 1.12 -4.73 -30.47
N ILE A 11 2.27 -4.33 -31.02
CA ILE A 11 3.40 -3.82 -30.24
C ILE A 11 3.04 -2.51 -29.53
N TYR A 12 2.47 -1.53 -30.26
CA TYR A 12 2.06 -0.25 -29.66
C TYR A 12 1.00 -0.45 -28.59
N GLY A 13 0.01 -1.31 -28.83
CA GLY A 13 -1.04 -1.66 -27.87
C GLY A 13 -0.49 -2.33 -26.61
N ALA A 14 0.48 -3.25 -26.76
CA ALA A 14 1.15 -3.89 -25.63
C ALA A 14 1.93 -2.87 -24.79
N VAL A 15 2.72 -2.01 -25.43
CA VAL A 15 3.49 -0.95 -24.75
C VAL A 15 2.56 0.03 -24.03
N ALA A 16 1.48 0.47 -24.68
CA ALA A 16 0.49 1.36 -24.08
C ALA A 16 -0.20 0.72 -22.86
N SER A 17 -0.55 -0.57 -22.95
CA SER A 17 -1.21 -1.30 -21.86
C SER A 17 -0.29 -1.46 -20.65
N ILE A 18 0.97 -1.86 -20.86
CA ILE A 18 1.96 -2.01 -19.78
C ILE A 18 2.23 -0.65 -19.13
N SER A 19 2.38 0.40 -19.93
CA SER A 19 2.62 1.75 -19.43
C SER A 19 1.44 2.27 -18.60
N GLY A 20 0.22 2.07 -19.09
CA GLY A 20 -1.00 2.44 -18.37
C GLY A 20 -1.13 1.71 -17.03
N ALA A 21 -0.89 0.39 -17.03
CA ALA A 21 -0.94 -0.43 -15.83
C ALA A 21 0.10 0.03 -14.78
N PHE A 22 1.32 0.34 -15.22
CA PHE A 22 2.37 0.84 -14.34
C PHE A 22 1.99 2.17 -13.68
N ILE A 23 1.48 3.13 -14.46
CA ILE A 23 1.06 4.44 -13.95
C ILE A 23 -0.09 4.29 -12.95
N LEU A 24 -1.09 3.47 -13.27
CA LEU A 24 -2.24 3.23 -12.39
C LEU A 24 -1.79 2.59 -11.07
N HIS A 25 -0.91 1.59 -11.14
CA HIS A 25 -0.37 0.94 -9.96
C HIS A 25 0.40 1.93 -9.08
N HIS A 26 1.26 2.76 -9.69
CA HIS A 26 2.00 3.78 -8.96
C HIS A 26 1.11 4.83 -8.29
N LYS A 27 0.10 5.35 -9.00
CA LYS A 27 -0.87 6.30 -8.44
C LYS A 27 -1.69 5.69 -7.31
N THR A 28 -2.10 4.43 -7.44
CA THR A 28 -2.84 3.72 -6.39
C THR A 28 -1.99 3.60 -5.12
N GLN A 29 -0.72 3.23 -5.27
CA GLN A 29 0.21 3.15 -4.15
C GLN A 29 0.45 4.52 -3.50
N ALA A 30 0.61 5.59 -4.29
CA ALA A 30 0.79 6.95 -3.78
C ALA A 30 -0.45 7.44 -3.02
N ASN A 31 -1.65 7.22 -3.56
CA ASN A 31 -2.90 7.59 -2.91
C ASN A 31 -3.12 6.86 -1.58
N LEU A 32 -2.75 5.57 -1.51
CA LEU A 32 -2.84 4.80 -0.27
C LEU A 32 -1.83 5.28 0.77
N ALA A 33 -0.60 5.60 0.36
CA ALA A 33 0.41 6.17 1.24
C ALA A 33 0.02 7.57 1.75
N ALA A 34 -0.71 8.34 0.94
CA ALA A 34 -1.28 9.63 1.32
C ALA A 34 -2.59 9.51 2.12
N GLY A 35 -3.16 8.31 2.23
CA GLY A 35 -4.38 8.08 2.99
C GLY A 35 -4.17 8.28 4.49
N GLY A 36 -5.11 8.98 5.15
CA GLY A 36 -4.99 9.31 6.57
C GLY A 36 -4.77 8.08 7.47
N TYR A 37 -5.37 6.94 7.15
CA TYR A 37 -5.17 5.71 7.92
C TYR A 37 -3.72 5.19 7.85
N TYR A 38 -3.09 5.27 6.67
CA TYR A 38 -1.68 4.90 6.50
C TYR A 38 -0.75 5.87 7.23
N GLN A 39 -1.02 7.17 7.16
CA GLN A 39 -0.25 8.19 7.86
C GLN A 39 -0.34 8.01 9.38
N LEU A 40 -1.55 7.84 9.94
CA LEU A 40 -1.75 7.63 11.37
C LEU A 40 -1.00 6.40 11.89
N THR A 41 -1.05 5.29 11.15
CA THR A 41 -0.30 4.09 11.54
C THR A 41 1.21 4.29 11.47
N THR A 42 1.70 5.01 10.46
CA THR A 42 3.11 5.36 10.31
C THR A 42 3.58 6.26 11.46
N GLU A 43 2.79 7.25 11.84
CA GLU A 43 3.08 8.17 12.93
C GLU A 43 3.09 7.47 14.29
N ALA A 44 2.07 6.65 14.58
CA ALA A 44 2.00 5.86 15.80
C ALA A 44 3.23 4.94 15.96
N VAL A 45 3.69 4.33 14.85
CA VAL A 45 4.88 3.47 14.83
C VAL A 45 6.15 4.28 15.08
N LYS A 46 6.28 5.48 14.50
CA LYS A 46 7.44 6.36 14.71
C LYS A 46 7.53 6.89 16.13
N GLN A 47 6.40 7.18 16.77
CA GLN A 47 6.33 7.67 18.16
C GLN A 47 6.79 6.61 19.16
N HIS A 48 6.71 5.32 18.81
CA HIS A 48 7.07 4.24 19.73
C HIS A 48 8.57 3.96 19.71
N GLN A 49 9.30 4.47 20.71
CA GLN A 49 10.76 4.40 20.80
C GLN A 49 11.30 2.96 20.80
N GLN A 50 10.56 2.02 21.41
CA GLN A 50 10.92 0.59 21.39
C GLN A 50 11.00 0.02 19.97
N THR A 51 10.16 0.50 19.05
CA THR A 51 10.19 0.05 17.65
C THR A 51 11.45 0.53 16.96
N ASN A 52 11.89 1.77 17.23
CA ASN A 52 13.12 2.33 16.67
C ASN A 52 14.36 1.57 17.16
N ASP A 53 14.39 1.15 18.42
CA ASP A 53 15.52 0.41 18.99
C ASP A 53 15.67 -0.99 18.36
N ILE A 54 14.55 -1.68 18.14
CA ILE A 54 14.52 -3.05 17.59
C ILE A 54 14.77 -3.06 16.07
N LEU A 55 14.11 -2.17 15.32
CA LEU A 55 14.25 -2.15 13.86
C LEU A 55 15.47 -1.36 13.39
N GLY A 56 15.91 -0.37 14.17
CA GLY A 56 16.98 0.56 13.83
C GLY A 56 16.49 1.73 12.98
N SER A 57 16.88 2.94 13.38
CA SER A 57 16.66 4.17 12.60
C SER A 57 17.54 4.20 11.35
N PRO A 58 17.10 4.82 10.23
CA PRO A 58 15.78 5.39 10.00
C PRO A 58 14.72 4.33 9.60
N LEU A 59 13.48 4.51 10.06
CA LEU A 59 12.35 3.69 9.61
C LEU A 59 11.91 4.10 8.20
N ARG A 60 11.99 3.16 7.26
CA ARG A 60 11.40 3.25 5.93
C ARG A 60 10.09 2.48 5.88
N PHE A 61 9.08 3.09 5.27
CA PHE A 61 7.77 2.50 5.06
C PHE A 61 7.68 2.10 3.59
N ALA A 62 7.47 0.81 3.33
CA ALA A 62 7.35 0.30 1.97
C ALA A 62 5.89 0.31 1.50
N TYR A 63 5.66 0.26 0.19
CA TYR A 63 4.31 0.19 -0.35
C TYR A 63 3.56 -1.05 0.15
N MET A 64 2.29 -0.84 0.50
CA MET A 64 1.41 -1.91 0.94
C MET A 64 1.07 -2.83 -0.23
N ASN A 65 1.19 -4.14 -0.01
CA ASN A 65 0.77 -5.12 -0.99
C ASN A 65 -0.74 -5.34 -0.87
N LEU A 66 -1.51 -4.72 -1.76
CA LEU A 66 -2.98 -4.79 -1.79
C LEU A 66 -3.54 -6.19 -2.05
N GLY A 67 -2.75 -7.10 -2.64
CA GLY A 67 -3.16 -8.48 -2.91
C GLY A 67 -3.07 -9.39 -1.69
N ARG A 68 -2.63 -8.88 -0.53
CA ARG A 68 -2.44 -9.67 0.67
C ARG A 68 -3.79 -9.94 1.36
N ARG A 69 -4.07 -11.21 1.70
CA ARG A 69 -5.38 -11.66 2.23
C ARG A 69 -5.70 -11.14 3.64
N ASP A 70 -4.70 -10.64 4.33
CA ASP A 70 -4.77 -10.03 5.65
C ASP A 70 -5.21 -8.56 5.61
N ILE A 71 -5.35 -7.95 4.42
CA ILE A 71 -5.94 -6.62 4.25
C ILE A 71 -7.44 -6.81 4.06
N ARG A 72 -8.22 -6.19 4.94
CA ARG A 72 -9.68 -6.29 4.91
C ARG A 72 -10.28 -4.93 5.26
N ILE A 73 -10.88 -4.28 4.27
CA ILE A 73 -11.50 -2.97 4.43
C ILE A 73 -12.98 -3.14 4.12
N THR A 74 -13.82 -2.92 5.12
CA THR A 74 -15.28 -2.97 5.08
C THR A 74 -15.80 -1.66 5.68
N LYS A 75 -17.08 -1.35 5.46
CA LYS A 75 -17.73 -0.15 6.00
C LYS A 75 -17.56 0.01 7.52
N ASP A 76 -17.52 -1.10 8.25
CA ASP A 76 -17.48 -1.11 9.71
C ASP A 76 -16.12 -1.50 10.30
N GLN A 77 -15.22 -2.06 9.50
CA GLN A 77 -13.91 -2.55 9.96
C GLN A 77 -12.84 -2.31 8.92
N ALA A 78 -11.68 -1.81 9.33
CA ALA A 78 -10.52 -1.58 8.48
C ALA A 78 -9.29 -2.26 9.08
N GLN A 79 -8.75 -3.24 8.36
CA GLN A 79 -7.50 -3.91 8.67
C GLN A 79 -6.52 -3.67 7.54
N ILE A 80 -5.38 -3.08 7.86
CA ILE A 80 -4.27 -2.85 6.92
C ILE A 80 -2.97 -3.40 7.49
N VAL A 81 -2.03 -3.69 6.59
CA VAL A 81 -0.70 -4.18 6.96
C VAL A 81 0.36 -3.31 6.32
N VAL A 82 1.10 -2.58 7.16
CA VAL A 82 2.13 -1.64 6.72
C VAL A 82 3.50 -2.32 6.87
N PRO A 83 4.19 -2.63 5.76
CA PRO A 83 5.55 -3.16 5.83
C PRO A 83 6.52 -2.06 6.24
N ILE A 84 7.28 -2.32 7.30
CA ILE A 84 8.27 -1.40 7.86
C ILE A 84 9.67 -2.01 7.75
N ARG A 85 10.66 -1.17 7.45
CA ARG A 85 12.05 -1.58 7.29
C ARG A 85 12.94 -0.58 8.01
N GLY A 86 13.64 -1.05 9.03
CA GLY A 86 14.72 -0.30 9.67
C GLY A 86 16.08 -0.70 9.13
N SER A 87 17.13 -0.12 9.72
CA SER A 87 18.52 -0.41 9.38
C SER A 87 18.99 -1.79 9.84
N LYS A 88 18.42 -2.31 10.94
CA LYS A 88 18.77 -3.62 11.51
C LYS A 88 17.81 -4.73 11.08
N ARG A 89 16.50 -4.47 11.13
CA ARG A 89 15.46 -5.48 10.88
C ARG A 89 14.30 -4.94 10.06
N SER A 90 13.57 -5.84 9.41
CA SER A 90 12.29 -5.57 8.74
C SER A 90 11.13 -6.25 9.47
N GLY A 91 9.93 -5.71 9.34
CA GLY A 91 8.73 -6.23 9.97
C GLY A 91 7.44 -5.76 9.28
N ASN A 92 6.31 -6.24 9.77
CA ASN A 92 4.98 -5.81 9.31
C ASN A 92 4.18 -5.28 10.51
N VAL A 93 3.56 -4.12 10.36
CA VAL A 93 2.65 -3.54 11.34
C VAL A 93 1.23 -3.87 10.93
N TYR A 94 0.49 -4.53 11.82
CA TYR A 94 -0.92 -4.83 11.63
C TYR A 94 -1.74 -3.76 12.33
N SER A 95 -2.51 -2.99 11.57
CA SER A 95 -3.41 -1.99 12.12
C SER A 95 -4.85 -2.37 11.87
N LYS A 96 -5.62 -2.49 12.95
CA LYS A 96 -7.05 -2.83 12.93
C LYS A 96 -7.83 -1.69 13.56
N SER A 97 -8.86 -1.26 12.86
CA SER A 97 -9.83 -0.26 13.31
C SER A 97 -11.23 -0.77 13.08
N SER A 98 -12.13 -0.39 13.97
CA SER A 98 -13.56 -0.66 13.82
C SER A 98 -14.32 0.64 14.04
N LYS A 99 -15.38 0.85 13.25
CA LYS A 99 -16.29 1.96 13.45
C LYS A 99 -17.14 1.65 14.67
N ARG A 100 -17.03 2.49 15.70
CA ARG A 100 -17.94 2.42 16.84
C ARG A 100 -19.33 2.83 16.36
N ASN A 101 -20.29 1.90 16.41
CA ASN A 101 -21.68 2.21 16.11
C ASN A 101 -22.31 2.79 17.37
N ASP A 102 -22.31 4.11 17.52
CA ASP A 102 -22.88 4.80 18.68
C ASP A 102 -24.43 4.84 18.66
N ARG A 103 -25.09 3.87 18.02
CA ARG A 103 -26.57 3.72 18.01
C ARG A 103 -27.09 2.89 19.19
N CYS A 104 -26.65 3.25 20.39
CA CYS A 104 -27.34 2.91 21.63
C CYS A 104 -27.58 4.20 22.41
N ILE A 105 -28.66 4.89 22.07
CA ILE A 105 -29.44 5.77 22.96
C ILE A 105 -30.91 5.51 22.61
#